data_AF-D4CQ04-F1
#
_entry.id   AF-D4CQ04-F1
#
_cell.length_a   1.000
_cell.length_b   1.000
_cell.length_c   1.000
_cell.angle_alpha   90.00
_cell.angle_beta   90.00
_cell.angle_gamma   90.00
#
_symmetry.space_group_name_H-M   'P 1'
#
loop_
_entity.id
_entity.type
_entity.pdbx_description
1 polymer ?
#
loop_
_entity_poly.entity_id
_entity_poly.type
_entity_poly.pdbx_seq_one_letter_code
_entity_poly.pdbx_strand_id
1 'polypeptide(L)'
;MIIVDECSMIDLNLFATLLRAINWNSVQRLILIGDPNQLPPIGRGRVFADTIAWLKAEYPENVGVLTDNIRQLVNRVDGNGNGILELANIFMLIAIRSSTWKSERWNLILPKNGMEVNSSEKVL
;
A
#
# COMPACT_ATOMS: atom_id res chain seq x y z
N MET A 1 -14.85 -11.14 -15.52
CA MET A 1 -14.41 -10.48 -14.28
C MET A 1 -13.19 -11.21 -13.77
N ILE A 2 -12.20 -10.48 -13.27
CA ILE A 2 -10.99 -11.02 -12.65
C ILE A 2 -10.87 -10.46 -11.24
N ILE A 3 -10.54 -11.31 -10.27
CA ILE A 3 -10.25 -10.92 -8.90
C ILE A 3 -8.84 -11.43 -8.58
N VAL A 4 -8.01 -10.57 -8.01
CA VAL A 4 -6.65 -10.90 -7.57
C VAL A 4 -6.57 -10.60 -6.09
N ASP A 5 -6.20 -11.60 -5.30
CA ASP A 5 -6.00 -11.48 -3.86
C ASP A 5 -4.50 -11.37 -3.52
N GLU A 6 -4.19 -10.89 -2.33
CA GLU A 6 -2.82 -10.65 -1.83
C GLU A 6 -1.97 -9.76 -2.77
N CYS A 7 -2.62 -8.78 -3.41
CA CYS A 7 -1.96 -7.87 -4.36
C CYS A 7 -0.83 -7.04 -3.72
N SER A 8 -0.85 -6.85 -2.40
CA SER A 8 0.20 -6.16 -1.63
C SER A 8 1.58 -6.78 -1.82
N MET A 9 1.66 -8.06 -2.15
CA MET A 9 2.93 -8.80 -2.34
C MET A 9 3.35 -8.94 -3.81
N ILE A 10 2.56 -8.44 -4.77
CA ILE A 10 2.85 -8.58 -6.20
C ILE A 10 3.86 -7.51 -6.65
N ASP A 11 4.96 -7.95 -7.26
CA ASP A 11 5.94 -7.05 -7.87
C ASP A 11 5.53 -6.57 -9.27
N LEU A 12 6.24 -5.56 -9.77
CA LEU A 12 5.96 -4.92 -11.06
C LEU A 12 6.01 -5.88 -12.24
N ASN A 13 6.96 -6.81 -12.26
CA ASN A 13 7.14 -7.72 -13.39
C ASN A 13 6.01 -8.76 -13.44
N LEU A 14 5.62 -9.28 -12.28
CA LEU A 14 4.52 -10.22 -12.16
C LEU A 14 3.20 -9.54 -12.52
N PHE A 15 2.96 -8.32 -12.04
CA PHE A 15 1.76 -7.57 -12.39
C PHE A 15 1.69 -7.24 -13.89
N ALA A 16 2.78 -6.79 -14.49
CA ALA A 16 2.86 -6.54 -15.93
C ALA A 16 2.60 -7.82 -16.74
N THR A 17 3.12 -8.96 -16.28
CA THR A 17 2.88 -10.26 -16.92
C THR A 17 1.41 -10.68 -16.82
N LEU A 18 0.79 -10.49 -15.66
CA LEU A 18 -0.63 -10.72 -15.46
C LEU A 18 -1.46 -9.87 -16.43
N LEU A 19 -1.22 -8.56 -16.50
CA LEU A 19 -1.98 -7.67 -17.39
C LEU A 19 -1.84 -8.03 -18.87
N ARG A 20 -0.66 -8.51 -19.29
CA ARG A 20 -0.44 -8.99 -20.68
C ARG A 20 -1.16 -10.29 -20.98
N ALA A 21 -1.35 -11.17 -19.98
CA ALA A 21 -2.02 -12.44 -20.15
C ALA A 21 -3.55 -12.30 -20.24
N ILE A 22 -4.10 -11.16 -19.80
CA ILE A 22 -5.54 -10.91 -19.79
C ILE A 22 -6.03 -10.51 -21.18
N ASN A 23 -7.06 -11.22 -21.67
CA ASN A 23 -7.80 -10.79 -22.86
C ASN A 23 -8.82 -9.70 -22.50
N TRP A 24 -8.40 -8.45 -22.65
CA TRP A 24 -9.20 -7.25 -22.33
C TRP A 24 -10.50 -7.12 -23.12
N ASN A 25 -10.63 -7.76 -24.29
CA ASN A 25 -11.89 -7.76 -25.06
C ASN A 25 -13.00 -8.56 -24.37
N SER A 26 -12.64 -9.44 -23.42
CA SER A 26 -13.58 -10.30 -22.69
C SER A 26 -13.77 -9.90 -21.23
N VAL A 27 -12.88 -9.07 -20.69
CA VAL A 27 -12.85 -8.73 -19.26
C VAL A 27 -13.34 -7.31 -19.05
N GLN A 28 -14.49 -7.19 -18.40
CA GLN A 28 -15.12 -5.90 -18.10
C GLN A 28 -14.80 -5.35 -16.70
N ARG A 29 -14.16 -6.15 -15.84
CA ARG A 29 -13.88 -5.78 -14.44
C ARG A 29 -12.68 -6.52 -13.89
N LEU A 30 -11.76 -5.77 -13.29
CA LEU A 30 -10.63 -6.25 -12.50
C LEU A 30 -10.78 -5.73 -11.06
N ILE A 31 -10.70 -6.61 -10.07
CA ILE A 31 -10.75 -6.28 -8.64
C ILE A 31 -9.42 -6.71 -8.02
N LEU A 32 -8.76 -5.77 -7.35
CA LEU A 32 -7.51 -6.01 -6.62
C LEU A 32 -7.81 -5.97 -5.12
N ILE A 33 -7.47 -7.04 -4.43
CA ILE A 33 -7.63 -7.21 -2.98
C ILE A 33 -6.22 -7.38 -2.39
N GLY A 34 -5.97 -6.74 -1.26
CA GLY A 34 -4.70 -6.82 -0.55
C GLY A 34 -4.69 -5.93 0.68
N ASP A 35 -3.64 -6.05 1.48
CA ASP A 35 -3.45 -5.26 2.70
C ASP A 35 -2.27 -4.28 2.51
N PRO A 36 -2.50 -2.96 2.49
CA PRO A 36 -1.43 -1.98 2.32
C PRO A 36 -0.41 -1.96 3.48
N ASN A 37 -0.75 -2.60 4.61
CA ASN A 37 0.09 -2.66 5.80
C ASN A 37 0.97 -3.92 5.86
N GLN A 38 0.78 -4.86 4.92
CA GLN A 38 1.68 -6.00 4.77
C GLN A 38 3.06 -5.59 4.24
N LEU A 39 3.99 -6.55 4.26
CA LEU A 39 5.31 -6.36 3.68
C LEU A 39 5.20 -5.99 2.19
N PRO A 40 6.04 -5.06 1.71
CA PRO A 40 6.11 -4.79 0.27
C PRO A 40 6.58 -6.04 -0.48
N PRO A 41 6.34 -6.11 -1.80
CA PRO A 41 6.87 -7.18 -2.62
C PRO A 41 8.39 -7.26 -2.48
N ILE A 42 8.93 -8.48 -2.54
CA ILE A 42 10.39 -8.71 -2.52
C ILE A 42 11.04 -8.14 -3.80
N GLY A 43 10.29 -8.17 -4.92
CA GLY A 43 10.70 -7.63 -6.20
C GLY A 43 10.62 -6.10 -6.29
N ARG A 44 10.89 -5.57 -7.49
CA ARG A 44 10.89 -4.12 -7.73
C ARG A 44 9.46 -3.58 -7.89
N GLY A 45 9.25 -2.36 -7.40
CA GLY A 45 8.00 -1.62 -7.53
C GLY A 45 6.94 -2.04 -6.51
N ARG A 46 6.08 -1.10 -6.10
CA ARG A 46 4.99 -1.35 -5.14
C ARG A 46 3.65 -1.09 -5.81
N VAL A 47 3.39 -1.84 -6.88
CA VAL A 47 2.31 -1.53 -7.82
C VAL A 47 0.95 -1.41 -7.14
N PHE A 48 0.65 -2.29 -6.20
CA PHE A 48 -0.60 -2.21 -5.44
C PHE A 48 -0.71 -0.93 -4.62
N ALA A 49 0.32 -0.58 -3.85
CA ALA A 49 0.33 0.64 -3.04
C ALA A 49 0.23 1.91 -3.92
N ASP A 50 0.97 1.94 -5.03
CA ASP A 50 0.97 3.07 -5.96
C ASP A 50 -0.38 3.20 -6.67
N THR A 51 -1.00 2.08 -7.06
CA THR A 51 -2.33 2.04 -7.68
C THR A 51 -3.42 2.50 -6.70
N ILE A 52 -3.37 2.06 -5.44
CA ILE A 52 -4.31 2.50 -4.41
C ILE A 52 -4.15 4.01 -4.13
N ALA A 53 -2.92 4.53 -4.07
CA ALA A 53 -2.68 5.95 -3.89
C ALA A 53 -3.26 6.78 -5.04
N TRP A 54 -3.06 6.33 -6.27
CA TRP A 54 -3.63 6.97 -7.46
C TRP A 54 -5.17 6.88 -7.50
N LEU A 55 -5.75 5.70 -7.25
CA LEU A 55 -7.20 5.52 -7.21
C LEU A 55 -7.86 6.39 -6.13
N LYS A 56 -7.25 6.53 -4.95
CA LYS A 56 -7.77 7.42 -3.91
C LYS A 56 -7.78 8.89 -4.33
N ALA A 57 -6.85 9.31 -5.19
CA ALA A 57 -6.77 10.68 -5.68
C ALA A 57 -7.75 10.95 -6.83
N GLU A 58 -7.84 10.03 -7.80
CA GLU A 58 -8.58 10.26 -9.04
C GLU A 58 -9.98 9.64 -9.06
N TYR A 59 -10.17 8.48 -8.41
CA TYR A 59 -11.41 7.68 -8.46
C TYR A 59 -11.76 7.06 -7.09
N PRO A 60 -12.01 7.88 -6.06
CA PRO A 60 -12.21 7.39 -4.68
C PRO A 60 -13.40 6.42 -4.54
N GLU A 61 -14.41 6.52 -5.41
CA GLU A 61 -15.56 5.62 -5.46
C GLU A 61 -15.20 4.17 -5.85
N ASN A 62 -14.04 3.97 -6.48
CA ASN A 62 -13.54 2.66 -6.88
C ASN A 62 -12.65 2.00 -5.81
N VAL A 63 -12.50 2.63 -4.64
CA VAL A 63 -11.69 2.11 -3.53
C VAL A 63 -12.59 1.71 -2.36
N GLY A 64 -12.69 0.40 -2.11
CA GLY A 64 -13.31 -0.13 -0.91
C GLY A 64 -12.27 -0.39 0.18
N VAL A 65 -12.54 0.06 1.41
CA VAL A 65 -11.72 -0.25 2.59
C VAL A 65 -12.58 -1.02 3.59
N LEU A 66 -12.14 -2.22 3.96
CA LEU A 66 -12.79 -3.03 4.98
C LEU A 66 -12.19 -2.70 6.35
N THR A 67 -13.03 -2.26 7.29
CA THR A 67 -12.61 -1.81 8.63
C THR A 67 -12.76 -2.87 9.71
N ASP A 68 -13.69 -3.81 9.52
CA ASP A 68 -14.10 -4.74 10.56
C ASP A 68 -13.46 -6.12 10.39
N ASN A 69 -12.72 -6.56 11.41
CA ASN A 69 -12.14 -7.90 11.44
C ASN A 69 -13.14 -8.90 12.00
N ILE A 70 -13.99 -9.43 11.12
CA ILE A 70 -15.02 -10.40 11.51
C ILE A 70 -14.40 -11.75 11.93
N ARG A 71 -13.26 -12.15 11.36
CA ARG A 71 -12.59 -13.42 11.66
C ARG A 71 -12.18 -13.53 13.14
N GLN A 72 -11.80 -12.41 13.75
CA GLN A 72 -11.38 -12.34 15.15
C GLN A 72 -12.49 -11.82 16.08
N LEU A 73 -13.66 -11.44 15.54
CA LEU A 73 -14.79 -10.98 16.33
C LEU A 73 -15.31 -12.08 17.27
N VAL A 74 -15.32 -13.32 16.81
CA VAL A 74 -15.72 -14.50 17.61
C VAL A 74 -14.85 -14.62 18.86
N ASN A 75 -13.52 -14.50 18.73
CA ASN A 75 -12.61 -14.56 19.87
C ASN A 75 -12.84 -13.45 20.90
N ARG A 76 -13.34 -12.29 20.46
CA ARG A 76 -13.73 -11.19 21.35
C ARG A 76 -15.02 -11.49 22.10
N VAL A 77 -16.01 -12.08 21.43
CA VAL A 77 -17.30 -12.44 22.02
C VAL A 77 -17.15 -13.60 23.02
N ASP A 78 -16.32 -14.59 22.69
CA ASP A 78 -16.10 -15.78 23.52
C ASP A 78 -15.08 -15.56 24.65
N GLY A 79 -14.44 -14.39 24.73
CA GLY A 79 -13.44 -14.07 25.75
C GLY A 79 -12.08 -14.77 25.56
N ASN A 80 -11.84 -15.37 24.38
CA ASN A 80 -10.61 -16.10 24.06
C ASN A 80 -9.38 -15.22 23.76
N GLY A 81 -9.53 -13.89 23.88
CA GLY A 81 -8.45 -12.92 23.69
C GLY A 81 -8.09 -12.65 22.22
N ASN A 82 -7.43 -11.53 21.97
CA ASN A 82 -7.11 -10.99 20.64
C ASN A 82 -5.65 -10.53 20.52
N GLY A 83 -4.72 -11.16 21.27
CA GLY A 83 -3.33 -10.71 21.40
C GLY A 83 -2.58 -10.54 20.06
N ILE A 84 -2.95 -11.32 19.02
CA ILE A 84 -2.37 -11.18 17.68
C ILE A 84 -2.74 -9.82 17.06
N LEU A 85 -3.99 -9.38 17.22
CA LEU A 85 -4.45 -8.08 16.72
C LEU A 85 -3.85 -6.92 17.51
N GLU A 86 -3.73 -7.07 18.83
CA GLU A 86 -3.12 -6.06 19.69
C GLU A 86 -1.66 -5.83 19.31
N LEU A 87 -0.91 -6.93 19.12
CA LEU A 87 0.48 -6.86 18.68
C LEU A 87 0.61 -6.22 17.29
N ALA A 88 -0.25 -6.60 16.34
CA ALA A 88 -0.25 -6.02 14.99
C ALA A 88 -0.52 -4.51 15.02
N ASN A 89 -1.48 -4.06 15.83
CA ASN A 89 -1.79 -2.63 16.00
C ASN A 89 -0.61 -1.86 16.61
N ILE A 90 0.07 -2.42 17.62
CA ILE A 90 1.26 -1.79 18.21
C ILE A 90 2.36 -1.65 17.15
N PHE A 91 2.59 -2.68 16.35
CA PHE A 91 3.60 -2.63 15.28
C PHE A 91 3.30 -1.53 14.25
N MET A 92 2.04 -1.41 13.84
CA MET A 92 1.57 -0.35 12.95
C MET A 92 1.80 1.05 13.52
N LEU A 93 1.48 1.26 14.80
CA LEU A 93 1.70 2.54 15.47
C LEU A 93 3.19 2.92 15.53
N ILE A 94 4.07 1.95 15.77
CA ILE A 94 5.53 2.16 15.78
C ILE A 94 6.04 2.50 14.37
N ALA A 95 5.56 1.82 13.34
CA ALA A 95 5.96 2.06 11.96
C ALA A 95 5.54 3.46 11.47
N ILE A 96 4.31 3.88 11.79
CA ILE A 96 3.81 5.22 11.51
C ILE A 96 4.67 6.27 12.22
N ARG A 97 4.91 6.10 13.52
CA ARG A 97 5.68 7.07 14.32
C ARG A 97 7.14 7.19 13.88
N SER A 98 7.73 6.13 13.37
CA SER A 98 9.08 6.15 12.78
C SER A 98 9.13 6.92 11.45
N SER A 99 8.05 6.83 10.67
CA SER A 99 7.92 7.49 9.37
C SER A 99 7.70 9.01 9.53
N THR A 100 6.86 9.42 10.49
CA THR A 100 6.66 10.84 10.82
C THR A 100 7.96 11.49 11.32
N TRP A 101 8.69 10.80 12.22
CA TRP A 101 9.99 11.25 12.72
C TRP A 101 11.03 11.44 11.61
N LYS A 102 11.08 10.52 10.64
CA LYS A 102 11.93 10.68 9.45
C LYS A 102 11.54 11.94 8.68
N SER A 103 10.25 12.16 8.39
CA SER A 103 9.81 13.32 7.60
C SER A 103 10.08 14.66 8.30
N GLU A 104 9.86 14.73 9.62
CA GLU A 104 10.12 15.93 10.42
C GLU A 104 11.62 16.24 10.46
N ARG A 105 12.45 15.21 10.63
CA ARG A 105 13.92 15.32 10.59
C ARG A 105 14.44 15.76 9.22
N TRP A 106 13.88 15.25 8.12
CA TRP A 106 14.25 15.69 6.77
C TRP A 106 13.86 17.15 6.50
N ASN A 107 12.69 17.59 7.01
CA ASN A 107 12.24 18.98 6.92
C ASN A 107 13.06 19.96 7.78
N LEU A 108 13.83 19.46 8.76
CA LEU A 108 14.80 20.23 9.54
C LEU A 108 16.17 20.33 8.86
N ILE A 109 16.50 19.40 7.96
CA ILE A 109 17.80 19.32 7.27
C ILE A 109 17.75 20.04 5.91
N LEU A 110 16.58 20.10 5.26
CA LEU A 110 16.42 20.82 3.99
C LEU A 110 16.01 22.29 4.24
N PRO A 111 16.79 23.28 3.77
CA PRO A 111 16.40 24.68 3.89
C PRO A 111 15.13 24.97 3.09
N LYS A 112 14.14 25.61 3.72
CA LYS A 112 12.80 25.87 3.17
C LYS A 112 12.73 26.94 2.06
N ASN A 113 13.85 27.43 1.55
CA ASN A 113 13.84 28.45 0.49
C ASN A 113 14.11 27.79 -0.86
N GLY A 114 13.14 27.95 -1.77
CA GLY A 114 13.14 27.37 -3.09
C GLY A 114 14.45 27.60 -3.84
N MET A 115 15.09 26.51 -4.23
CA MET A 115 16.03 26.49 -5.34
C MET A 115 15.29 25.91 -6.54
N GLU A 116 15.03 26.75 -7.54
CA GLU A 116 14.91 26.26 -8.91
C GLU A 116 16.18 25.46 -9.20
N VAL A 117 16.02 24.14 -9.31
CA VAL A 117 17.10 23.26 -9.72
C VAL A 117 17.25 23.45 -11.22
N ASN A 118 18.18 24.30 -11.64
CA ASN A 118 18.60 24.35 -13.04
C ASN A 118 19.15 22.96 -13.42
N SER A 119 18.56 22.37 -14.46
CA SER A 119 18.82 21.06 -15.04
C SER A 119 20.21 20.88 -15.68
N SER A 120 21.26 21.49 -15.13
CA SER A 120 22.62 21.38 -15.66
C SER A 120 23.64 21.41 -14.52
N GLU A 121 23.84 20.29 -13.81
CA GLU A 121 25.18 19.80 -13.44
C GLU A 121 25.16 18.56 -12.54
N LYS A 122 26.17 17.70 -12.80
CA LYS A 122 26.63 16.48 -12.09
C LYS A 122 25.83 15.22 -12.42
N VAL A 123 26.30 14.24 -13.21
CA VAL A 123 27.65 13.80 -13.60
C VAL A 123 28.60 13.63 -12.40
N LEU A 124 28.38 12.55 -11.64
CA LEU A 124 29.28 11.41 -11.40
C LEU A 124 28.72 10.56 -10.25
#